data_AF-A0A4U2YFF3-F1
#
_entry.id   AF-A0A4U2YFF3-F1
#
_cell.length_a   1.000
_cell.length_b   1.000
_cell.length_c   1.000
_cell.angle_alpha   90.00
_cell.angle_beta   90.00
_cell.angle_gamma   90.00
#
_symmetry.space_group_name_H-M   'P 1'
#
loop_
_entity.id
_entity.type
_entity.pdbx_description
1 polymer ?
#
loop_
_entity_poly.entity_id
_entity_poly.type
_entity_poly.pdbx_seq_one_letter_code
_entity_poly.pdbx_strand_id
1 'polypeptide(L)'
;MYGNWCGPGCSGPAAPIDDVDRCCKRHDECYQKHGYFSCHCDQELVRCLRNKVNNSTEKGRMAGLISNFFSRTGCFPSNPR
;
A
#
# COMPACT_ATOMS: atom_id res chain seq x y z
N MET A 1 -3.40 2.95 -10.87
CA MET A 1 -2.99 4.10 -10.05
C MET A 1 -4.23 4.63 -9.34
N TYR A 2 -4.08 5.11 -8.11
CA TYR A 2 -5.16 5.70 -7.31
C TYR A 2 -4.59 6.77 -6.38
N GLY A 3 -5.20 7.95 -6.36
CA GLY A 3 -4.74 9.06 -5.54
C GLY A 3 -3.30 9.51 -5.85
N ASN A 4 -2.62 10.00 -4.81
CA ASN A 4 -1.28 10.58 -4.91
C ASN A 4 -0.17 9.58 -4.51
N TRP A 5 -0.53 8.42 -3.94
CA TRP A 5 0.40 7.48 -3.33
C TRP A 5 0.20 6.02 -3.73
N CYS A 6 -0.93 5.62 -4.32
CA CYS A 6 -1.13 4.22 -4.72
C CYS A 6 -0.73 3.93 -6.18
N GLY A 7 0.50 3.45 -6.38
CA GLY A 7 0.97 2.85 -7.64
C GLY A 7 2.32 3.39 -8.12
N PRO A 8 2.87 2.85 -9.22
CA PRO A 8 4.14 3.31 -9.78
C PRO A 8 4.09 4.81 -10.13
N GLY A 9 5.06 5.58 -9.64
CA GLY A 9 5.13 7.03 -9.85
C GLY A 9 4.23 7.86 -8.93
N CYS A 10 3.49 7.23 -8.02
CA CYS A 10 2.66 7.89 -7.01
C CYS A 10 3.35 7.78 -5.65
N SER A 11 4.16 8.78 -5.26
CA SER A 11 4.83 8.81 -3.94
C SER A 11 4.95 10.24 -3.37
N GLY A 12 3.85 11.01 -3.47
CA GLY A 12 3.80 12.41 -3.03
C GLY A 12 4.22 13.41 -4.12
N PRO A 13 4.38 14.71 -3.79
CA PRO A 13 4.37 15.30 -2.43
C PRO A 13 2.98 15.68 -1.89
N ALA A 14 1.92 15.56 -2.71
CA ALA A 14 0.57 15.96 -2.32
C ALA A 14 0.02 15.11 -1.15
N ALA A 15 -0.86 15.69 -0.34
CA ALA A 15 -1.52 14.97 0.75
C ALA A 15 -2.34 13.79 0.22
N PRO A 16 -2.49 12.68 0.99
CA PRO A 16 -3.39 11.60 0.61
C PRO A 16 -4.82 12.07 0.40
N ILE A 17 -5.47 11.62 -0.67
CA ILE A 17 -6.84 12.05 -0.98
C ILE A 17 -7.90 11.38 -0.09
N ASP A 18 -7.59 10.21 0.46
CA ASP A 18 -8.46 9.47 1.37
C ASP A 18 -7.68 8.52 2.30
N ASP A 19 -8.38 7.60 2.96
CA ASP A 19 -7.80 6.62 3.88
C ASP A 19 -7.10 5.45 3.18
N VAL A 20 -7.43 5.13 1.93
CA VAL A 20 -6.76 4.11 1.11
C VAL A 20 -5.42 4.66 0.62
N ASP A 21 -5.42 5.88 0.09
CA ASP A 21 -4.22 6.60 -0.35
C ASP A 21 -3.24 6.83 0.81
N ARG A 22 -3.77 7.04 2.03
CA ARG A 22 -2.94 7.13 3.25
C ARG A 22 -2.24 5.81 3.59
N CYS A 23 -2.86 4.66 3.33
CA CYS A 23 -2.19 3.36 3.49
C CYS A 23 -1.02 3.24 2.52
N CYS A 24 -1.20 3.67 1.27
CA CYS A 24 -0.14 3.66 0.27
C CYS A 24 1.00 4.63 0.61
N LYS A 25 0.69 5.83 1.11
CA LYS A 25 1.72 6.75 1.64
C LYS A 25 2.62 6.10 2.69
N ARG A 26 2.02 5.40 3.65
CA ARG A 26 2.76 4.69 4.69
C ARG A 26 3.60 3.54 4.13
N HIS A 27 3.11 2.87 3.08
CA HIS A 27 3.86 1.82 2.38
C HIS A 27 5.08 2.37 1.66
N ASP A 28 4.94 3.48 0.93
CA ASP A 28 6.06 4.16 0.27
C ASP A 28 7.13 4.62 1.27
N GLU A 29 6.72 5.25 2.38
CA GLU A 29 7.62 5.65 3.47
C GLU A 29 8.33 4.44 4.10
N CYS A 30 7.63 3.30 4.21
CA CYS A 30 8.22 2.06 4.69
C CYS A 30 9.28 1.53 3.70
N TYR A 31 8.99 1.52 2.41
CA TYR A 31 9.94 1.15 1.36
C TYR A 31 11.17 2.07 1.31
N GLN A 32 11.01 3.38 1.52
CA GLN A 32 12.15 4.30 1.63
C GLN A 32 13.10 3.92 2.77
N LYS A 33 12.56 3.38 3.87
CA LYS A 33 13.32 3.03 5.07
C LYS A 33 13.89 1.60 5.05
N HIS A 34 13.17 0.66 4.45
CA HIS A 34 13.46 -0.78 4.55
C HIS A 34 13.84 -1.44 3.22
N GLY A 35 13.76 -0.69 2.11
CA GLY A 35 13.97 -1.21 0.76
C GLY A 35 12.70 -1.76 0.11
N TYR A 36 12.72 -1.81 -1.22
CA TYR A 36 11.66 -2.41 -2.02
C TYR A 36 11.51 -3.91 -1.73
N PHE A 37 10.28 -4.42 -1.92
CA PHE A 37 9.92 -5.82 -1.67
C PHE A 37 10.06 -6.26 -0.22
N SER A 38 10.05 -5.34 0.74
CA SER A 38 10.04 -5.70 2.17
C SER A 38 8.71 -6.36 2.54
N CYS A 39 8.75 -7.63 2.97
CA CYS A 39 7.54 -8.33 3.43
C CYS A 39 6.84 -7.60 4.58
N HIS A 40 7.62 -6.95 5.45
CA HIS A 40 7.06 -6.16 6.54
C HIS A 40 6.19 -5.01 6.03
N CYS A 41 6.68 -4.26 5.04
CA CYS A 41 5.95 -3.14 4.45
C CYS A 41 4.67 -3.63 3.74
N ASP A 42 4.78 -4.71 2.95
CA ASP A 42 3.64 -5.29 2.22
C ASP A 42 2.55 -5.81 3.16
N GLN A 43 2.94 -6.49 4.25
CA GLN A 43 2.01 -6.97 5.26
C GLN A 43 1.28 -5.83 5.99
N GLU A 44 1.99 -4.76 6.35
CA GLU A 44 1.38 -3.58 6.96
C GLU A 44 0.41 -2.86 6.01
N LEU A 45 0.74 -2.79 4.71
CA LEU A 45 -0.16 -2.27 3.67
C LEU A 45 -1.43 -3.12 3.60
N VAL A 46 -1.31 -4.44 3.45
CA VAL A 46 -2.45 -5.37 3.41
C VAL A 46 -3.32 -5.22 4.65
N ARG A 47 -2.73 -5.17 5.84
CA ARG A 47 -3.45 -4.96 7.10
C ARG A 47 -4.21 -3.63 7.12
N CYS A 48 -3.59 -2.56 6.63
CA CYS A 48 -4.22 -1.24 6.55
C CYS A 48 -5.43 -1.24 5.61
N LEU A 49 -5.36 -1.95 4.48
CA LEU A 49 -6.39 -1.98 3.44
C LEU A 49 -7.56 -2.91 3.75
N ARG A 50 -7.37 -4.00 4.52
CA ARG A 50 -8.41 -4.99 4.83
C ARG A 50 -9.73 -4.39 5.31
N ASN A 51 -9.67 -3.41 6.21
CA ASN A 51 -10.87 -2.75 6.76
C ASN A 51 -11.44 -1.64 5.87
N LYS A 52 -10.84 -1.41 4.69
CA LYS A 52 -11.25 -0.37 3.73
C LYS A 52 -11.91 -0.96 2.49
N VAL A 53 -11.93 -2.30 2.37
CA VAL A 53 -12.55 -3.00 1.25
C VAL A 53 -14.06 -2.79 1.26
N ASN A 54 -14.56 -2.24 0.18
CA ASN A 54 -15.99 -2.06 -0.09
C ASN A 54 -16.18 -1.98 -1.61
N ASN A 55 -16.73 -3.05 -2.20
CA ASN A 55 -16.90 -3.18 -3.65
C ASN A 55 -17.91 -2.20 -4.25
N SER A 56 -18.74 -1.55 -3.43
CA SER A 56 -19.70 -0.53 -3.87
C SER A 56 -19.08 0.86 -4.00
N THR A 57 -17.82 1.04 -3.60
CA THR A 57 -17.10 2.33 -3.69
C THR A 57 -15.83 2.16 -4.50
N GLU A 58 -15.42 3.21 -5.23
CA GLU A 58 -14.17 3.20 -5.97
C GLU A 58 -12.97 2.92 -5.05
N LYS A 59 -12.87 3.69 -3.94
CA LYS A 59 -11.79 3.51 -2.96
C LYS A 59 -11.73 2.09 -2.40
N GLY A 60 -12.88 1.50 -2.09
CA GLY A 60 -12.95 0.17 -1.52
C GLY A 60 -12.63 -0.93 -2.53
N ARG A 61 -12.98 -0.75 -3.81
CA ARG A 61 -12.54 -1.63 -4.90
C ARG A 61 -11.03 -1.55 -5.07
N MET A 62 -10.45 -0.35 -5.02
CA MET A 62 -9.00 -0.16 -5.08
C MET A 62 -8.27 -0.77 -3.89
N ALA A 63 -8.81 -0.62 -2.67
CA ALA A 63 -8.29 -1.28 -1.48
C ALA A 63 -8.25 -2.81 -1.65
N GLY A 64 -9.30 -3.39 -2.22
CA GLY A 64 -9.37 -4.82 -2.52
C GLY A 64 -8.32 -5.28 -3.54
N LEU A 65 -8.17 -4.54 -4.66
CA LEU A 65 -7.20 -4.86 -5.70
C LEU A 65 -5.75 -4.78 -5.19
N ILE A 66 -5.42 -3.70 -4.48
CA ILE A 66 -4.07 -3.49 -3.92
C ILE A 66 -3.79 -4.54 -2.84
N SER A 67 -4.71 -4.77 -1.92
CA SER A 67 -4.57 -5.81 -0.88
C SER A 67 -4.36 -7.19 -1.49
N ASN A 68 -5.08 -7.54 -2.56
CA ASN A 68 -4.95 -8.84 -3.22
C ASN A 68 -3.57 -9.00 -3.87
N PHE A 69 -3.10 -7.97 -4.58
CA PHE A 69 -1.78 -7.96 -5.20
C PHE A 69 -0.66 -8.22 -4.18
N PHE A 70 -0.59 -7.42 -3.11
CA PHE A 70 0.46 -7.55 -2.10
C PHE A 70 0.30 -8.77 -1.19
N SER A 71 -0.88 -9.40 -1.15
CA SER A 71 -1.06 -10.70 -0.48
C SER A 71 -0.53 -11.88 -1.29
N ARG A 72 -0.26 -11.70 -2.60
CA ARG A 72 0.12 -12.76 -3.53
C ARG A 72 1.50 -12.59 -4.14
N THR A 73 1.98 -11.36 -4.27
CA THR A 73 3.32 -11.07 -4.79
C THR A 73 4.39 -11.47 -3.79
N GLY A 74 5.48 -12.06 -4.28
CA GLY A 74 6.63 -12.42 -3.45
C GLY A 74 7.35 -11.19 -2.88
N CYS A 75 7.89 -11.33 -1.68
CA CYS A 75 8.63 -10.30 -0.95
C CYS A 75 9.86 -10.92 -0.27
N PHE A 76 10.84 -10.09 0.10
CA PHE A 76 11.99 -10.48 0.91
C PHE A 76 11.65 -10.33 2.40
N PRO A 77 11.86 -11.39 3.21
CA PRO A 77 11.76 -11.26 4.66
C PRO A 77 12.81 -10.25 5.12
N SER A 78 12.47 -9.44 6.13
CA SER A 78 13.30 -8.34 6.61
C SER A 78 14.75 -8.79 6.84
N ASN A 79 15.70 -8.07 6.25
CA ASN A 79 17.12 -8.18 6.57
C ASN A 79 17.29 -7.78 8.04
N PRO A 80 17.84 -8.64 8.93
CA PRO A 80 18.22 -8.19 10.26
C PRO A 80 19.25 -7.07 10.08
N ARG A 81 19.04 -5.96 10.78
CA ARG A 81 20.03 -4.88 10.83
C ARG A 81 21.37 -5.39 11.34
#